data_AF-A0A2N5ZYQ0-F1
#
_entry.id   AF-A0A2N5ZYQ0-F1
#
_cell.length_a   1.000
_cell.length_b   1.000
_cell.length_c   1.000
_cell.angle_alpha   90.00
_cell.angle_beta   90.00
_cell.angle_gamma   90.00
#
_symmetry.space_group_name_H-M   'P 1'
#
loop_
_entity.id
_entity.type
_entity.pdbx_description
1 polymer ?
#
loop_
_entity_poly.entity_id
_entity_poly.type
_entity_poly.pdbx_seq_one_letter_code
_entity_poly.pdbx_strand_id
1 'polypeptide(L)'
;MSKASDQADTSQSKTRSLKDLVNTPFKKAMFVVQIISYILIVGSPAIGAVIGNQLDLTTAQIGGVILGVFIAGEVLFYGSLFFLGKELLLIIKSKMRKLFKKK
;
A
#
# COMPACT_ATOMS: atom_id res chain seq x y z
N MET A 1 17.55 45.96 -29.80
CA MET A 1 17.25 45.82 -28.36
C MET A 1 15.75 45.76 -28.17
N SER A 2 15.20 44.57 -27.90
CA SER A 2 13.83 44.43 -27.39
C SER A 2 13.78 43.13 -26.58
N LYS A 3 13.88 43.27 -25.25
CA LYS A 3 13.67 42.18 -24.29
C LYS A 3 12.16 42.02 -24.15
N ALA A 4 11.61 40.97 -24.75
CA ALA A 4 10.22 40.58 -24.56
C ALA A 4 10.14 39.37 -23.63
N SER A 5 9.41 39.57 -22.54
CA SER A 5 8.65 38.57 -21.79
C SER A 5 9.42 37.42 -21.17
N ASP A 6 9.97 37.74 -20.00
CA ASP A 6 10.07 36.90 -18.82
C ASP A 6 8.69 36.29 -18.51
N GLN A 7 8.34 35.16 -19.14
CA GLN A 7 7.20 34.34 -18.73
C GLN A 7 7.66 33.49 -17.56
N ALA A 8 7.50 34.06 -16.36
CA ALA A 8 7.50 33.33 -15.12
C ALA A 8 6.39 32.27 -15.18
N ASP A 9 6.79 31.04 -15.53
CA ASP A 9 6.00 29.82 -15.38
C ASP A 9 5.69 29.63 -13.89
N THR A 10 4.67 30.31 -13.39
CA THR A 10 3.95 29.98 -12.16
C THR A 10 3.17 28.68 -12.39
N SER A 11 3.88 27.60 -12.63
CA SER A 11 3.34 26.25 -12.50
C SER A 11 3.21 25.98 -11.00
N GLN A 12 2.08 26.43 -10.45
CA GLN A 12 1.62 26.15 -9.11
C GLN A 12 1.95 24.70 -8.77
N SER A 13 2.89 24.55 -7.83
CA SER A 13 3.21 23.30 -7.16
C SER A 13 1.94 22.81 -6.48
N LYS A 14 1.11 22.07 -7.22
CA LYS A 14 -0.04 21.35 -6.72
C LYS A 14 0.54 20.34 -5.75
N THR A 15 0.56 20.73 -4.48
CA THR A 15 1.11 19.96 -3.38
C THR A 15 0.22 18.74 -3.25
N ARG A 16 0.57 17.67 -4.00
CA ARG A 16 -0.10 16.37 -3.97
C ARG A 16 -0.01 15.86 -2.54
N SER A 17 -1.06 16.12 -1.78
CA SER A 17 -1.20 15.77 -0.38
C SER A 17 -1.73 14.34 -0.28
N LEU A 18 -1.51 13.67 0.85
CA LEU A 18 -2.10 12.36 1.13
C LEU A 18 -3.63 12.37 0.98
N LYS A 19 -4.27 13.54 1.09
CA LYS A 19 -5.70 13.74 0.79
C LYS A 19 -6.08 13.41 -0.66
N ASP A 20 -5.20 13.65 -1.64
CA ASP A 20 -5.47 13.31 -3.04
C ASP A 20 -5.45 11.80 -3.31
N LEU A 21 -4.76 11.02 -2.46
CA LEU A 21 -4.73 9.55 -2.55
C LEU A 21 -6.08 8.92 -2.19
N VAL A 22 -6.88 9.64 -1.41
CA VAL A 22 -8.17 9.18 -0.87
C VAL A 22 -9.35 9.90 -1.53
N ASN A 23 -9.11 10.63 -2.62
CA ASN A 23 -10.15 11.40 -3.32
C ASN A 23 -11.25 10.51 -3.90
N THR A 24 -11.02 9.20 -4.06
CA THR A 24 -12.06 8.26 -4.48
C THR A 24 -12.21 7.10 -3.49
N PRO A 25 -13.45 6.67 -3.18
CA PRO A 25 -13.72 5.62 -2.19
C PRO A 25 -13.03 4.30 -2.53
N PHE A 26 -12.85 4.01 -3.83
CA PHE A 26 -12.16 2.83 -4.33
C PHE A 26 -10.70 2.75 -3.85
N LYS A 27 -9.97 3.86 -3.84
CA LYS A 27 -8.56 3.89 -3.45
C LYS A 27 -8.38 3.80 -1.94
N LYS A 28 -9.32 4.39 -1.18
CA LYS A 28 -9.40 4.21 0.27
C LYS A 28 -9.63 2.74 0.63
N ALA A 29 -10.55 2.08 -0.07
CA ALA A 29 -10.82 0.66 0.11
C ALA A 29 -9.56 -0.17 -0.19
N MET A 30 -8.84 0.11 -1.27
CA MET A 30 -7.64 -0.66 -1.61
C MET A 30 -6.50 -0.44 -0.61
N PHE A 31 -6.34 0.76 -0.04
CA PHE A 31 -5.38 0.99 1.05
C PHE A 31 -5.75 0.23 2.32
N VAL A 32 -7.05 0.16 2.65
CA VAL A 32 -7.56 -0.66 3.76
C VAL A 32 -7.32 -2.15 3.50
N VAL A 33 -7.57 -2.63 2.28
CA VAL A 33 -7.24 -4.00 1.86
C VAL A 33 -5.76 -4.26 2.07
N GLN A 34 -4.90 -3.31 1.73
CA GLN A 34 -3.45 -3.45 1.89
C GLN A 34 -3.02 -3.58 3.36
N ILE A 35 -3.64 -2.83 4.27
CA ILE A 35 -3.44 -2.97 5.73
C ILE A 35 -3.93 -4.33 6.21
N ILE A 36 -5.12 -4.75 5.77
CA ILE A 36 -5.70 -6.06 6.14
C ILE A 36 -4.81 -7.20 5.64
N SER A 37 -4.34 -7.13 4.40
CA SER A 37 -3.41 -8.09 3.82
C SER A 37 -2.11 -8.17 4.61
N TYR A 38 -1.56 -7.03 5.04
CA TYR A 38 -0.37 -7.02 5.88
C TYR A 38 -0.61 -7.72 7.23
N ILE A 39 -1.75 -7.47 7.87
CA ILE A 39 -2.16 -8.16 9.10
C ILE A 39 -2.34 -9.66 8.85
N LEU A 40 -2.92 -10.06 7.71
CA LEU A 40 -3.07 -11.47 7.34
C LEU A 40 -1.72 -12.15 7.11
N ILE A 41 -0.76 -11.48 6.46
CA ILE A 41 0.58 -12.02 6.21
C ILE A 41 1.33 -12.21 7.52
N VAL A 42 1.46 -11.15 8.33
CA VAL A 42 2.21 -11.17 9.59
C VAL A 42 1.50 -11.99 10.66
N GLY A 43 0.17 -11.92 10.68
CA GLY A 43 -0.70 -12.66 11.60
C GLY A 43 -1.02 -14.07 11.14
N SER A 44 -0.58 -14.51 9.95
CA SER A 44 -0.86 -15.86 9.43
C SER A 44 -0.49 -16.98 10.42
N PRO A 45 0.61 -16.91 11.20
CA PRO A 45 0.92 -17.96 12.17
C PRO A 45 -0.09 -17.96 13.33
N ALA A 46 -0.52 -16.79 13.81
CA ALA A 46 -1.48 -16.67 14.88
C ALA A 46 -2.88 -17.13 14.44
N ILE A 47 -3.32 -16.72 13.25
CA ILE A 47 -4.60 -17.12 12.67
C ILE A 47 -4.62 -18.63 12.41
N GLY A 48 -3.56 -19.16 11.80
CA GLY A 48 -3.44 -20.58 11.53
C GLY A 48 -3.33 -21.41 12.81
N ALA A 49 -2.66 -20.93 13.86
CA ALA A 49 -2.61 -21.60 15.15
C ALA A 49 -3.97 -21.58 15.88
N VAL A 50 -4.72 -20.49 15.83
CA VAL A 50 -6.06 -20.39 16.43
C VAL A 50 -7.05 -21.30 15.71
N ILE A 51 -7.10 -21.25 14.38
CA ILE A 51 -7.96 -22.11 13.56
C ILE A 51 -7.54 -23.58 13.71
N GLY A 52 -6.24 -23.84 13.72
CA GLY A 52 -5.65 -25.15 13.92
C GLY A 52 -6.06 -25.81 15.23
N ASN A 53 -5.97 -25.06 16.33
CA ASN A 53 -6.37 -25.55 17.65
C ASN A 53 -7.89 -25.69 17.79
N GLN A 54 -8.70 -24.83 17.15
CA GLN A 54 -10.17 -24.95 17.21
C GLN A 54 -10.71 -26.13 16.41
N LEU A 55 -9.97 -26.61 15.41
CA LEU A 55 -10.36 -27.70 14.52
C LEU A 55 -9.61 -29.01 14.80
N ASP A 56 -8.85 -29.08 15.90
CA ASP A 56 -8.01 -30.24 16.27
C ASP A 56 -7.13 -30.74 15.10
N LEU A 57 -6.59 -29.80 14.33
CA LEU A 57 -5.78 -30.11 13.15
C LEU A 57 -4.37 -30.55 13.56
N THR A 58 -3.83 -31.53 12.81
CA THR A 58 -2.43 -31.95 12.98
C THR A 58 -1.47 -30.81 12.64
N THR A 59 -0.28 -30.79 13.24
CA THR A 59 0.73 -29.74 13.01
C THR A 59 1.04 -29.50 11.53
N ALA A 60 1.04 -30.56 10.71
CA ALA A 60 1.23 -30.48 9.27
C ALA A 60 0.08 -29.73 8.57
N GLN A 61 -1.17 -29.98 8.98
CA GLN A 61 -2.35 -29.28 8.45
C GLN A 61 -2.38 -27.82 8.91
N ILE A 62 -1.99 -27.54 10.16
CA ILE A 62 -1.83 -26.16 10.66
C ILE A 62 -0.82 -25.39 9.81
N GLY A 63 0.33 -26.00 9.51
CA GLY A 63 1.33 -25.44 8.60
C GLY A 63 0.75 -25.14 7.21
N GLY A 64 -0.07 -26.03 6.67
CA GLY A 64 -0.78 -25.83 5.41
C GLY A 64 -1.78 -24.66 5.44
N VAL A 65 -2.52 -24.51 6.54
CA VAL A 65 -3.44 -23.37 6.75
C VAL A 65 -2.68 -22.06 6.85
N ILE A 66 -1.59 -22.01 7.62
CA ILE A 66 -0.72 -20.82 7.73
C ILE A 66 -0.22 -20.42 6.34
N LEU A 67 0.31 -21.38 5.58
CA LEU A 67 0.83 -21.13 4.24
C LEU A 67 -0.28 -20.64 3.30
N GLY A 68 -1.48 -21.22 3.38
CA GLY A 68 -2.63 -20.79 2.59
C GLY A 68 -3.06 -19.35 2.90
N VAL A 69 -3.14 -18.99 4.19
CA VAL A 69 -3.46 -17.62 4.64
C VAL A 69 -2.37 -16.64 4.21
N PHE A 70 -1.10 -17.04 4.31
CA PHE A 70 0.04 -16.24 3.86
C PHE A 70 -0.03 -15.95 2.36
N ILE A 71 -0.21 -16.98 1.52
CA ILE A 71 -0.32 -16.82 0.06
C ILE A 71 -1.53 -15.95 -0.31
N ALA A 72 -2.68 -16.18 0.32
CA ALA A 72 -3.87 -15.36 0.09
C ALA A 72 -3.61 -13.89 0.46
N GLY A 73 -2.94 -13.65 1.58
CA GLY A 73 -2.50 -12.33 2.02
C GLY A 73 -1.57 -11.66 1.03
N GLU A 74 -0.55 -12.38 0.52
CA GLU A 74 0.37 -11.86 -0.50
C GLU A 74 -0.35 -11.52 -1.82
N VAL A 75 -1.23 -12.40 -2.31
CA VAL A 75 -1.98 -12.14 -3.54
C VAL A 75 -2.87 -10.90 -3.40
N LEU A 76 -3.58 -10.75 -2.28
CA LEU A 76 -4.36 -9.54 -1.99
C LEU A 76 -3.46 -8.31 -1.85
N PHE A 77 -2.28 -8.46 -1.25
CA PHE A 77 -1.31 -7.38 -1.10
C PHE A 77 -0.77 -6.90 -2.45
N TYR A 78 -0.30 -7.80 -3.31
CA TYR A 78 0.20 -7.45 -4.65
C TYR A 78 -0.93 -6.99 -5.58
N GLY A 79 -2.11 -7.59 -5.48
CA GLY A 79 -3.31 -7.16 -6.21
C GLY A 79 -3.67 -5.72 -5.84
N SER A 80 -3.81 -5.41 -4.55
CA SER A 80 -4.05 -4.03 -4.11
C SER A 80 -2.93 -3.09 -4.53
N LEU A 81 -1.67 -3.50 -4.43
CA LEU A 81 -0.53 -2.70 -4.86
C LEU A 81 -0.56 -2.39 -6.36
N PHE A 82 -0.99 -3.35 -7.19
CA PHE A 82 -1.18 -3.14 -8.62
C PHE A 82 -2.23 -2.06 -8.90
N PHE A 83 -3.35 -2.08 -8.17
CA PHE A 83 -4.40 -1.05 -8.28
C PHE A 83 -3.96 0.32 -7.72
N LEU A 84 -3.14 0.37 -6.66
CA LEU A 84 -2.60 1.62 -6.10
C LEU A 84 -1.33 2.14 -6.80
N GLY A 85 -0.68 1.32 -7.63
CA GLY A 85 0.75 1.40 -7.93
C GLY A 85 1.23 2.76 -8.43
N LYS A 86 0.47 3.41 -9.33
CA LYS A 86 0.85 4.73 -9.87
C LYS A 86 0.82 5.83 -8.81
N GLU A 87 -0.12 5.81 -7.88
CA GLU A 87 -0.27 6.87 -6.88
C GLU A 87 0.59 6.64 -5.65
N LEU A 88 0.78 5.38 -5.24
CA LEU A 88 1.72 5.03 -4.18
C LEU A 88 3.15 5.42 -4.57
N LEU A 89 3.58 5.11 -5.80
CA LEU A 89 4.88 5.53 -6.32
C LEU A 89 5.02 7.06 -6.40
N LEU A 90 3.98 7.77 -6.85
CA LEU A 90 4.02 9.23 -6.92
C LEU A 90 4.13 9.88 -5.53
N ILE A 91 3.53 9.29 -4.50
CA ILE A 91 3.63 9.75 -3.11
C ILE A 91 4.97 9.40 -2.48
N ILE A 92 5.46 8.18 -2.67
CA ILE A 92 6.79 7.79 -2.22
C ILE A 92 7.83 8.69 -2.88
N LYS A 93 7.72 8.93 -4.18
CA LYS A 93 8.60 9.85 -4.93
C LYS A 93 8.47 11.30 -4.47
N SER A 94 7.29 11.76 -4.05
CA SER A 94 7.10 13.11 -3.55
C SER A 94 7.62 13.27 -2.11
N LYS A 95 7.37 12.30 -1.22
CA LYS A 95 7.93 12.25 0.14
C LYS A 95 9.44 12.10 0.12
N MET A 96 9.99 11.20 -0.70
CA MET A 96 11.43 11.03 -0.88
C MET A 96 12.07 12.33 -1.35
N ARG A 97 11.54 13.00 -2.38
CA ARG A 97 12.07 14.30 -2.82
C ARG A 97 11.98 15.38 -1.73
N LYS A 98 10.93 15.37 -0.91
CA LYS A 98 10.78 16.32 0.20
C LYS A 98 11.76 16.03 1.34
N LEU A 99 12.07 14.76 1.59
CA LEU A 99 13.09 14.34 2.56
C LEU A 99 14.50 14.66 2.06
N PHE A 100 14.76 14.44 0.78
CA PHE A 100 16.06 14.65 0.13
C PHE A 100 16.40 16.13 -0.08
N LYS A 101 15.40 17.00 -0.26
CA LYS A 101 15.58 18.46 -0.32
C LYS A 101 15.72 19.13 1.06
N LYS A 102 15.49 18.39 2.14
CA LYS A 102 15.57 18.92 3.52
C LYS A 102 16.92 18.64 4.18
N LYS A 103 17.88 18.10 3.43
CA LYS A 103 19.27 17.89 3.78
C LYS A 103 20.11 18.69 2.79
#